data_AF-A0A8G1RY03-F1
#
_entry.id   AF-A0A8G1RY03-F1
#
_cell.length_a   1.000
_cell.length_b   1.000
_cell.length_c   1.000
_cell.angle_alpha   90.00
_cell.angle_beta   90.00
_cell.angle_gamma   90.00
#
_symmetry.space_group_name_H-M   'P 1'
#
loop_
_entity.id
_entity.type
_entity.pdbx_description
1 polymer ?
#
loop_
_entity_poly.entity_id
_entity_poly.type
_entity_poly.pdbx_seq_one_letter_code
_entity_poly.pdbx_strand_id
1 'polypeptide(L)'
;MVAVFHQLHCLSQARAIIMHLFQDPAYTVRETTSHHTMHCVDIVRQALICAADSTLIWREYDIKWPGAGETRVCRNFDTLTQWVSEHKYVSQSFDPALLPHTDY
;
A
#
# COMPACT_ATOMS: atom_id res chain seq x y z
N MET A 1 -0.99 -1.81 -9.87
CA MET A 1 0.07 -1.33 -8.93
C MET A 1 0.85 -2.54 -8.44
N VAL A 2 2.16 -2.44 -8.24
CA VAL A 2 2.92 -3.55 -7.62
C VAL A 2 2.50 -3.70 -6.15
N ALA A 3 2.26 -4.94 -5.71
CA ALA A 3 1.53 -5.25 -4.49
C ALA A 3 2.18 -4.68 -3.23
N VAL A 4 3.50 -4.79 -3.05
CA VAL A 4 4.18 -4.27 -1.85
C VAL A 4 3.95 -2.77 -1.66
N PHE A 5 3.90 -1.98 -2.73
CA PHE A 5 3.64 -0.55 -2.64
C PHE A 5 2.19 -0.24 -2.26
N HIS A 6 1.24 -1.05 -2.76
CA HIS A 6 -0.15 -0.93 -2.34
C HIS A 6 -0.34 -1.34 -0.88
N GLN A 7 0.26 -2.45 -0.47
CA GLN A 7 0.23 -2.95 0.92
C GLN A 7 0.80 -1.92 1.89
N LEU A 8 1.95 -1.32 1.55
CA LEU A 8 2.56 -0.24 2.35
C LEU A 8 1.69 1.02 2.38
N HIS A 9 1.05 1.39 1.25
CA HIS A 9 0.09 2.50 1.23
C HIS A 9 -1.10 2.24 2.16
N CYS A 10 -1.71 1.05 2.09
CA CYS A 10 -2.82 0.67 2.96
C CYS A 10 -2.42 0.67 4.44
N LEU A 11 -1.24 0.13 4.76
CA LEU A 11 -0.71 0.13 6.13
C LEU A 11 -0.46 1.56 6.64
N SER A 12 0.04 2.46 5.78
CA SER A 12 0.22 3.87 6.10
C SER A 12 -1.11 4.57 6.39
N GLN A 13 -2.16 4.29 5.61
CA GLN A 13 -3.51 4.81 5.87
C GLN A 13 -4.08 4.29 7.18
N ALA A 14 -3.95 2.99 7.46
CA ALA A 14 -4.37 2.41 8.73
C ALA A 14 -3.63 3.06 9.92
N ARG A 15 -2.31 3.25 9.78
CA ARG A 15 -1.49 3.96 10.76
C ARG A 15 -2.01 5.39 11.00
N ALA A 16 -2.35 6.13 9.95
CA ALA A 16 -2.86 7.49 10.08
C ALA A 16 -4.18 7.54 10.85
N ILE A 17 -5.10 6.61 10.58
CA ILE A 17 -6.38 6.48 11.30
C ILE A 17 -6.13 6.14 12.78
N ILE A 18 -5.26 5.17 13.06
CA ILE A 18 -4.91 4.79 14.45
C ILE A 18 -4.32 5.97 15.21
N MET A 19 -3.39 6.71 14.59
CA MET A 19 -2.77 7.89 15.20
C MET A 19 -3.81 8.99 15.47
N HIS A 20 -4.78 9.17 14.57
CA HIS A 20 -5.87 10.12 14.78
C HIS A 20 -6.73 9.72 15.99
N LEU A 21 -7.06 8.43 16.13
CA LEU A 21 -7.80 7.92 17.30
C LEU A 21 -7.02 8.14 18.60
N PHE A 22 -5.70 7.90 18.61
CA PHE A 22 -4.88 8.14 19.81
C PHE A 22 -4.77 9.62 20.21
N GLN A 23 -5.09 10.54 19.30
CA GLN A 23 -5.13 11.97 19.57
C GLN A 23 -6.53 12.47 19.96
N ASP A 24 -7.58 11.66 19.78
CA ASP A 24 -8.96 12.02 20.11
C ASP A 24 -9.16 11.98 21.65
N PRO A 25 -9.51 13.10 22.30
CA PRO A 25 -9.78 13.14 23.73
C PRO A 25 -10.94 12.23 24.17
N ALA A 26 -11.87 11.91 23.26
CA ALA A 26 -12.98 11.00 23.54
C ALA A 26 -12.56 9.51 23.51
N TYR A 27 -11.38 9.21 22.95
CA TYR A 27 -10.84 7.86 22.88
C TYR A 27 -9.71 7.67 23.90
N THR A 28 -10.01 7.01 25.01
CA THR A 28 -8.99 6.71 26.03
C THR A 28 -8.34 5.36 25.76
N VAL A 29 -7.03 5.36 25.54
CA VAL A 29 -6.19 4.17 25.42
C VAL A 29 -5.04 4.25 26.41
N ARG A 30 -4.63 3.10 26.97
CA ARG A 30 -3.43 3.03 27.83
C ARG A 30 -2.19 3.27 26.97
N GLU A 31 -1.22 4.01 27.49
CA GLU A 31 0.06 4.28 26.79
C GLU A 31 0.79 3.00 26.37
N THR A 32 0.73 1.95 27.20
CA THR A 32 1.31 0.65 26.86
C THR A 32 0.64 0.02 25.64
N THR A 33 -0.67 0.23 25.48
CA THR A 33 -1.47 -0.31 24.38
C THR A 33 -1.24 0.49 23.11
N SER A 34 -1.16 1.82 23.18
CA SER A 34 -0.83 2.66 22.01
C SER A 34 0.58 2.37 21.50
N HIS A 35 1.57 2.29 22.39
CA HIS A 35 2.94 1.91 22.03
C HIS A 35 3.01 0.52 21.39
N HIS A 36 2.38 -0.50 22.01
CA HIS A 36 2.38 -1.86 21.47
C HIS A 36 1.70 -1.92 20.09
N THR A 37 0.60 -1.19 19.91
CA THR A 37 -0.09 -1.07 18.61
C THR A 37 0.83 -0.53 17.54
N MET A 38 1.54 0.56 17.83
CA MET A 38 2.45 1.19 16.86
C MET A 38 3.69 0.34 16.57
N HIS A 39 4.19 -0.40 17.56
CA HIS A 39 5.24 -1.39 17.36
C HIS A 39 4.77 -2.55 16.45
N CYS A 40 3.54 -3.03 16.61
CA CYS A 40 2.95 -4.05 15.74
C CYS A 40 2.79 -3.55 14.29
N VAL A 41 2.37 -2.29 14.10
CA VAL A 41 2.30 -1.67 12.77
C VAL A 41 3.67 -1.67 12.09
N ASP A 42 4.74 -1.37 12.82
CA ASP A 42 6.09 -1.42 12.26
C ASP A 42 6.56 -2.83 11.93
N ILE A 43 6.24 -3.83 12.76
CA ILE A 43 6.53 -5.24 12.45
C ILE A 43 5.84 -5.66 11.14
N VAL A 44 4.57 -5.29 10.95
CA VAL A 44 3.86 -5.58 9.69
C VAL A 44 4.54 -4.89 8.51
N ARG A 45 4.96 -3.64 8.65
CA ARG A 45 5.72 -2.92 7.61
C ARG A 45 7.00 -3.68 7.24
N GLN A 46 7.76 -4.13 8.24
CA GLN A 46 9.00 -4.91 8.03
C GLN A 46 8.70 -6.23 7.32
N ALA A 47 7.63 -6.94 7.69
CA ALA A 47 7.21 -8.17 7.03
C ALA A 47 6.83 -7.95 5.57
N LEU A 48 6.09 -6.88 5.25
CA LEU A 48 5.73 -6.52 3.87
C LEU A 48 6.97 -6.20 3.02
N ILE A 49 7.93 -5.46 3.58
CA ILE A 49 9.22 -5.17 2.92
C ILE A 49 10.03 -6.44 2.72
N CYS A 50 10.07 -7.33 3.71
CA CYS A 50 10.78 -8.61 3.60
C CYS A 50 10.16 -9.51 2.52
N ALA A 51 8.83 -9.58 2.46
CA ALA A 51 8.13 -10.30 1.41
C ALA A 51 8.39 -9.68 0.03
N ALA A 52 8.50 -8.34 -0.04
CA ALA A 52 8.74 -7.57 -1.27
C ALA A 52 7.87 -8.05 -2.43
N ASP A 53 6.56 -8.10 -2.17
CA ASP A 53 5.61 -8.66 -3.10
C ASP A 53 5.58 -7.94 -4.46
N SER A 54 6.08 -8.64 -5.47
CA SER A 54 6.19 -8.13 -6.83
C SER A 54 4.95 -8.40 -7.69
N THR A 55 3.88 -9.01 -7.15
CA THR A 55 2.68 -9.26 -7.96
C THR A 55 2.07 -7.93 -8.39
N LEU A 56 1.68 -7.87 -9.66
CA LEU A 56 0.88 -6.78 -10.17
C LEU A 56 -0.56 -6.92 -9.66
N ILE A 57 -0.99 -6.00 -8.79
CA ILE A 57 -2.40 -5.83 -8.47
C ILE A 57 -3.05 -5.13 -9.65
N TRP A 58 -3.95 -5.84 -10.32
CA TRP A 58 -4.82 -5.35 -11.38
C TRP A 58 -6.28 -5.59 -10.98
N ARG A 59 -7.18 -4.73 -11.46
CA ARG A 59 -8.62 -4.85 -11.20
C ARG A 59 -9.29 -5.42 -12.45
N GLU A 60 -9.99 -6.54 -12.29
CA GLU A 60 -10.99 -6.99 -13.25
C GLU A 60 -12.29 -6.20 -13.03
N TYR A 61 -13.08 -5.97 -14.08
CA TYR A 61 -14.18 -4.97 -14.09
C TYR A 61 -15.17 -5.10 -12.91
N ASP A 62 -15.32 -6.31 -12.34
CA ASP A 62 -16.26 -6.62 -11.26
C ASP A 62 -15.61 -6.96 -9.90
N ILE A 63 -14.28 -6.83 -9.75
CA ILE A 63 -13.59 -7.18 -8.50
C ILE A 63 -13.38 -5.93 -7.62
N LYS A 64 -14.06 -5.91 -6.48
CA LYS A 64 -13.92 -4.85 -5.47
C LYS A 64 -12.56 -4.87 -4.75
N TRP A 65 -11.96 -6.06 -4.58
CA TRP A 65 -10.74 -6.30 -3.80
C TRP A 65 -9.74 -7.22 -4.54
N PRO A 66 -8.89 -6.69 -5.44
CA PRO A 66 -7.94 -7.49 -6.21
C PRO A 66 -6.74 -8.01 -5.37
N GLY A 67 -6.17 -9.16 -5.75
CA GLY A 67 -4.88 -9.67 -5.24
C GLY A 67 -4.90 -10.78 -4.18
N ALA A 68 -5.96 -11.59 -4.10
CA ALA A 68 -6.09 -12.72 -3.17
C ALA A 68 -5.69 -14.07 -3.80
N GLY A 69 -4.94 -14.92 -3.08
CA GLY A 69 -4.71 -16.33 -3.43
C GLY A 69 -3.36 -16.71 -4.05
N GLU A 70 -2.40 -15.78 -4.13
CA GLU A 70 -1.12 -16.00 -4.81
C GLU A 70 -0.02 -16.54 -3.88
N THR A 71 0.93 -17.30 -4.42
CA THR A 71 2.11 -17.79 -3.69
C THR A 71 3.15 -16.68 -3.52
N ARG A 72 3.65 -16.51 -2.30
CA ARG A 72 4.48 -15.38 -1.87
C ARG A 72 5.90 -15.87 -1.53
N VAL A 73 6.93 -15.20 -2.06
CA VAL A 73 8.35 -15.51 -1.77
C VAL A 73 9.08 -14.21 -1.49
N CYS A 74 9.94 -14.17 -0.46
CA CYS A 74 10.71 -12.98 -0.12
C CYS A 74 11.64 -12.59 -1.29
N ARG A 75 11.62 -11.30 -1.68
CA ARG A 75 12.47 -10.72 -2.72
C ARG A 75 13.28 -9.54 -2.15
N ASN A 76 14.29 -9.09 -2.91
CA ASN A 76 15.03 -7.88 -2.53
C ASN A 76 14.16 -6.64 -2.81
N PHE A 77 13.78 -5.93 -1.75
CA PHE A 77 12.92 -4.76 -1.83
C PHE A 77 13.56 -3.58 -2.60
N ASP A 78 14.87 -3.38 -2.46
CA ASP A 78 15.58 -2.27 -3.11
C ASP A 78 15.62 -2.46 -4.62
N THR A 79 15.90 -3.67 -5.09
CA THR A 79 15.88 -4.02 -6.52
C THR A 79 14.49 -3.82 -7.10
N LEU A 80 13.43 -4.24 -6.40
CA LEU A 80 12.06 -4.04 -6.84
C LEU A 80 11.67 -2.55 -6.87
N THR A 81 12.11 -1.79 -5.87
CA THR A 81 11.88 -0.34 -5.78
C THR A 81 12.57 0.42 -6.92
N GLN A 82 13.82 0.08 -7.21
CA GLN A 82 14.55 0.62 -8.35
C GLN A 82 13.79 0.33 -9.65
N TRP A 83 13.43 -0.94 -9.88
CA TRP A 83 12.72 -1.34 -11.10
C TRP A 83 11.40 -0.59 -11.27
N VAL A 84 10.57 -0.52 -10.22
CA VAL A 84 9.29 0.22 -10.29
C VAL A 84 9.51 1.71 -10.53
N SER A 85 10.55 2.32 -9.93
CA SER A 85 10.86 3.73 -10.14
C SER A 85 11.28 4.03 -11.58
N GLU A 86 12.06 3.14 -12.21
CA GLU A 86 12.49 3.24 -13.61
C GLU A 86 11.35 3.01 -14.60
N HIS A 87 10.39 2.14 -14.25
CA HIS A 87 9.28 1.72 -15.12
C HIS A 87 7.94 2.35 -14.73
N LYS A 88 7.94 3.36 -13.87
CA LYS A 88 6.70 4.04 -13.46
C LYS A 88 6.05 4.70 -14.69
N TYR A 89 4.75 4.53 -14.81
CA TYR A 89 3.98 5.32 -15.76
C TYR A 89 4.05 6.79 -15.33
N VAL A 90 4.70 7.61 -16.14
CA VAL A 90 4.64 9.07 -16.02
C VAL A 90 3.55 9.50 -16.98
N SER A 91 2.41 9.95 -16.45
CA SER A 91 1.41 10.59 -17.29
C SER A 91 2.08 11.75 -17.99
N GLN A 92 2.24 11.67 -19.31
CA GLN A 92 2.47 12.87 -20.08
C GLN A 92 1.20 13.70 -19.89
N SER A 93 1.32 14.86 -19.27
CA SER A 93 0.20 15.72 -18.91
C SER A 93 -0.67 16.18 -20.10
N PHE A 94 -0.34 15.72 -21.32
CA PHE A 94 -1.03 16.00 -22.57
C PHE A 94 -0.88 14.83 -23.56
N ASP A 95 -1.08 13.58 -23.14
CA ASP A 95 -1.27 12.48 -24.10
C ASP A 95 -2.75 12.41 -24.55
N PRO A 96 -3.10 12.88 -25.75
CA PRO A 96 -4.47 12.81 -26.24
C PRO A 96 -4.98 11.39 -26.47
N ALA A 97 -4.12 10.35 -26.44
CA ALA A 97 -4.53 8.96 -26.52
C ALA A 97 -4.99 8.37 -25.16
N LEU A 98 -4.77 9.09 -24.06
CA LEU A 98 -5.09 8.64 -22.69
C LEU A 98 -6.06 9.56 -21.96
N LEU A 99 -6.53 10.64 -22.61
CA LEU A 99 -7.74 11.31 -22.18
C LEU A 99 -8.89 10.30 -22.35
N PRO A 100 -9.67 9.99 -21.29
CA PRO A 100 -10.89 9.25 -21.50
C PRO A 100 -11.72 10.07 -22.49
N HIS A 101 -12.10 9.46 -23.62
CA HIS A 101 -13.14 10.00 -24.45
C HIS A 101 -14.32 10.30 -23.52
N THR A 102 -14.56 11.58 -23.29
CA THR A 102 -15.69 12.07 -22.52
C THR A 102 -16.93 11.74 -23.33
N ASP A 103 -17.54 10.61 -23.04
CA ASP A 103 -18.93 10.33 -23.33
C ASP A 103 -19.47 9.59 -22.11
N TYR A 104 -20.14 10.35 -21.25
CA TYR A 104 -21.23 10.06 -20.29
C TYR A 104 -21.10 10.93 -19.03
#